data_AF-A0A4C1UWE2-F1
#
_entry.id   AF-A0A4C1UWE2-F1
#
_cell.length_a   1.000
_cell.length_b   1.000
_cell.length_c   1.000
_cell.angle_alpha   90.00
_cell.angle_beta   90.00
_cell.angle_gamma   90.00
#
_symmetry.space_group_name_H-M   'P 1'
#
loop_
_entity.id
_entity.type
_entity.pdbx_description
1 polymer ?
#
loop_
_entity_poly.entity_id
_entity_poly.type
_entity_poly.pdbx_seq_one_letter_code
_entity_poly.pdbx_strand_id
1 'polypeptide(L)'
;MRVCCHIAAEVTIPIIVLFKAKWFGPHLSVSAQPWALMTTRINLDYCKLPPYPEHGLYVVAGDASAKPGDERASASLEYACRGGYSLVGKWRVRCENGTWHDDAPQCLKIHAIESIGFADIVHDVVVILNDVFD
;
A
#
# COMPACT_ATOMS: atom_id res chain seq x y z
N MET A 1 -16.94 -12.09 65.42
CA MET A 1 -18.05 -13.06 65.29
C MET A 1 -19.11 -12.47 64.39
N ARG A 2 -19.38 -13.17 63.27
CA ARG A 2 -20.60 -13.17 62.45
C ARG A 2 -21.07 -11.84 61.81
N VAL A 3 -21.65 -11.77 60.62
CA VAL A 3 -21.73 -12.54 59.36
C VAL A 3 -22.64 -11.65 58.49
N CYS A 4 -22.26 -11.46 57.23
CA CYS A 4 -23.04 -11.02 56.05
C CYS A 4 -23.99 -9.81 56.15
N CYS A 5 -23.86 -8.90 55.18
CA CYS A 5 -25.06 -8.43 54.49
C CYS A 5 -24.86 -8.60 52.98
N HIS A 6 -25.92 -9.13 52.37
CA HIS A 6 -26.04 -9.65 51.03
C HIS A 6 -25.68 -8.66 49.92
N ILE A 7 -25.22 -9.23 48.82
CA ILE A 7 -25.24 -8.65 47.48
C ILE A 7 -26.69 -8.31 47.12
N ALA A 8 -26.93 -7.07 46.70
CA ALA A 8 -27.95 -6.74 45.70
C ALA A 8 -27.49 -5.49 44.94
N ALA A 9 -27.23 -5.69 43.65
CA ALA A 9 -27.23 -4.66 42.62
C ALA A 9 -28.61 -3.95 42.65
N GLU A 10 -28.78 -2.70 42.21
CA GLU A 10 -28.62 -2.27 40.83
C GLU A 10 -28.51 -0.73 40.72
N VAL A 11 -27.66 -0.32 39.77
CA VAL A 11 -27.85 0.75 38.77
C VAL A 11 -28.56 2.05 39.21
N THR A 12 -27.76 3.08 39.51
CA THR A 12 -27.99 4.44 38.97
C THR A 12 -26.69 5.27 39.06
N ILE A 13 -26.20 5.66 37.88
CA ILE A 13 -25.13 6.65 37.60
C ILE A 13 -25.74 8.07 37.84
N PRO A 14 -25.04 9.22 38.06
CA PRO A 14 -23.60 9.55 38.16
C PRO A 14 -23.20 10.49 39.35
N ILE A 15 -21.91 10.84 39.41
CA ILE A 15 -21.28 11.99 40.10
C ILE A 15 -21.15 11.89 41.64
N ILE A 16 -19.98 11.49 42.12
CA ILE A 16 -19.06 12.28 42.96
C ILE A 16 -17.77 11.46 43.16
N VAL A 17 -16.67 12.08 42.78
CA VAL A 17 -15.30 11.59 42.77
C VAL A 17 -14.85 11.23 44.18
N LEU A 18 -14.64 9.95 44.48
CA LEU A 18 -13.93 9.54 45.70
C LEU A 18 -12.43 9.45 45.43
N PHE A 19 -11.73 10.47 45.92
CA PHE A 19 -10.30 10.49 46.19
C PHE A 19 -9.85 9.15 46.81
N LYS A 20 -9.05 8.38 46.08
CA LYS A 20 -8.20 7.36 46.71
C LYS A 20 -6.82 7.96 46.93
N ALA A 21 -6.58 8.41 48.16
CA ALA A 21 -5.25 8.67 48.66
C ALA A 21 -4.43 7.37 48.61
N LYS A 22 -3.30 7.39 47.89
CA LYS A 22 -2.36 6.26 47.82
C LYS A 22 -0.98 6.79 48.23
N TRP A 23 -0.54 6.38 49.42
CA TRP A 23 0.80 6.67 49.93
C TRP A 23 1.83 5.87 49.13
N PHE A 24 2.75 6.57 48.46
CA PHE A 24 3.98 6.02 47.90
C PHE A 24 5.14 6.93 48.31
N GLY A 25 6.15 6.32 48.96
CA GLY A 25 7.40 6.99 49.37
C GLY A 25 8.24 7.47 48.19
N PRO A 26 9.37 8.15 48.45
CA PRO A 26 9.95 9.06 47.48
C PRO A 26 10.86 8.34 46.47
N HIS A 27 10.61 8.70 45.20
CA HIS A 27 11.52 8.66 44.05
C HIS A 27 11.47 7.44 43.10
N LEU A 28 10.38 7.34 42.33
CA LEU A 28 10.46 7.03 40.90
C LEU A 28 9.35 7.78 40.16
N SER A 29 9.77 8.74 39.33
CA SER A 29 8.90 9.56 38.48
C SER A 29 8.29 8.72 37.36
N VAL A 30 6.98 8.49 37.41
CA VAL A 30 6.21 8.04 36.24
C VAL A 30 5.58 9.26 35.60
N SER A 31 6.14 9.67 34.46
CA SER A 31 5.60 10.71 33.61
C SER A 31 4.21 10.31 33.10
N ALA A 32 3.24 11.17 33.36
CA ALA A 32 1.91 11.09 32.81
C ALA A 32 1.93 11.21 31.27
N GLN A 33 1.20 10.34 30.59
CA GLN A 33 0.72 10.61 29.23
C GLN A 33 -0.77 10.29 29.19
N PRO A 34 -1.65 11.32 29.14
CA PRO A 34 -3.04 11.15 28.81
C PRO A 34 -3.23 11.43 27.31
N TRP A 35 -3.30 10.38 26.50
CA TRP A 35 -4.03 10.39 25.22
C TRP A 35 -4.10 8.95 24.71
N ALA A 36 -4.98 8.15 25.29
CA ALA A 36 -5.56 7.08 24.48
C ALA A 36 -6.47 7.78 23.45
N LEU A 37 -5.88 8.32 22.39
CA LEU A 37 -6.60 8.52 21.14
C LEU A 37 -6.96 7.11 20.67
N MET A 38 -8.14 6.67 21.08
CA MET A 38 -8.89 5.66 20.35
C MET A 38 -9.22 6.24 18.98
N THR A 39 -8.25 6.28 18.08
CA THR A 39 -8.57 6.12 16.67
C THR A 39 -9.04 4.68 16.57
N THR A 40 -10.30 4.45 16.22
CA THR A 40 -10.70 3.18 15.61
C THR A 40 -9.58 2.77 14.65
N ARG A 41 -9.09 1.52 14.73
CA ARG A 41 -8.34 0.98 13.61
C ARG A 41 -9.33 0.81 12.45
N ILE A 42 -9.72 1.91 11.83
CA ILE A 42 -10.05 1.87 10.41
C ILE A 42 -8.72 1.51 9.80
N ASN A 43 -8.54 0.25 9.45
CA ASN A 43 -7.39 -0.17 8.68
C ASN A 43 -7.51 0.58 7.36
N LEU A 44 -6.90 1.77 7.28
CA LEU A 44 -6.95 2.56 6.08
C LEU A 44 -6.03 1.82 5.12
N ASP A 45 -6.61 1.05 4.21
CA ASP A 45 -5.84 0.30 3.23
C ASP A 45 -5.25 1.31 2.24
N TYR A 46 -3.97 1.59 2.39
CA TYR A 46 -3.20 2.47 1.51
C TYR A 46 -2.11 1.67 0.81
N CYS A 47 -1.84 1.99 -0.45
CA CYS A 47 -0.69 1.45 -1.15
C CYS A 47 0.51 2.36 -0.94
N LYS A 48 1.64 1.72 -0.68
CA LYS A 48 2.95 2.36 -0.79
C LYS A 48 3.37 2.35 -2.25
N LEU A 49 3.73 3.53 -2.77
CA LEU A 49 4.25 3.66 -4.13
C LEU A 49 5.57 2.88 -4.27
N PRO A 50 5.70 2.02 -5.30
CA PRO A 50 6.89 1.21 -5.52
C PRO A 50 8.10 2.08 -5.89
N PRO A 51 9.34 1.56 -5.77
CA PRO A 51 10.52 2.21 -6.32
C PRO A 51 10.42 2.36 -7.85
N TYR A 52 11.17 3.31 -8.40
CA TYR A 52 11.28 3.45 -9.85
C TYR A 52 11.96 2.22 -10.45
N PRO A 53 11.48 1.73 -11.62
CA PRO A 53 12.11 0.61 -12.30
C PRO A 53 13.48 1.02 -12.85
N GLU A 54 14.39 0.06 -12.96
CA GLU A 54 15.68 0.32 -13.59
C GLU A 54 15.49 0.78 -15.04
N HIS A 55 16.21 1.82 -15.43
CA HIS A 55 16.11 2.42 -16.77
C HIS A 55 14.70 2.88 -17.17
N GLY A 56 13.82 3.11 -16.20
CA GLY A 56 12.49 3.67 -16.42
C GLY A 56 12.09 4.65 -15.32
N LEU A 57 10.87 5.14 -15.45
CA LEU A 57 10.22 6.00 -14.50
C LEU A 57 8.71 5.74 -14.57
N TYR A 58 7.99 6.15 -13.54
CA TYR A 58 6.54 6.19 -13.60
C TYR A 58 6.03 7.54 -13.11
N VAL A 59 4.83 7.88 -13.56
CA VAL A 59 4.07 9.03 -13.05
C VAL A 59 2.74 8.56 -12.51
N VAL A 60 2.22 9.24 -11.49
CA VAL A 60 0.85 8.99 -11.03
C VAL A 60 -0.10 9.79 -11.91
N ALA A 61 -1.12 9.13 -12.46
CA ALA A 61 -2.15 9.79 -13.24
C ALA A 61 -2.83 10.88 -12.39
N GLY A 62 -2.77 12.12 -12.87
CA GLY A 62 -3.32 13.29 -12.17
C GLY A 62 -2.42 13.90 -11.09
N ASP A 63 -1.24 13.32 -10.79
CA ASP A 63 -0.39 13.79 -9.71
C ASP A 63 1.11 13.62 -10.00
N ALA A 64 1.67 14.55 -10.79
CA ALA A 64 3.07 14.50 -11.21
C ALA A 64 4.08 14.76 -10.08
N SER A 65 3.62 15.17 -8.88
CA SER A 65 4.50 15.45 -7.74
C SER A 65 4.82 14.22 -6.91
N ALA A 66 4.03 13.15 -7.07
CA ALA A 66 4.12 11.92 -6.30
C ALA A 66 5.47 11.22 -6.47
N LYS A 67 5.94 10.61 -5.37
CA LYS A 67 7.26 9.98 -5.28
C LYS A 67 7.17 8.55 -4.74
N PRO A 68 8.18 7.71 -5.01
CA PRO A 68 8.29 6.40 -4.38
C PRO A 68 8.22 6.50 -2.86
N GLY A 69 7.45 5.60 -2.25
CA GLY A 69 7.21 5.61 -0.80
C GLY A 69 6.01 6.45 -0.34
N ASP A 70 5.41 7.28 -1.20
CA ASP A 70 4.16 7.95 -0.87
C ASP A 70 3.06 6.92 -0.59
N GLU A 71 2.19 7.23 0.37
CA GLU A 71 1.07 6.40 0.77
C GLU A 71 -0.22 6.97 0.19
N ARG A 72 -0.93 6.17 -0.64
CA ARG A 72 -2.17 6.61 -1.31
C ARG A 72 -3.27 5.55 -1.21
N ALA A 73 -4.50 5.99 -0.95
CA ALA A 73 -5.67 5.10 -0.90
C ALA A 73 -6.02 4.51 -2.28
N SER A 74 -5.75 5.26 -3.34
CA SER A 74 -5.79 4.80 -4.72
C SER A 74 -4.70 5.50 -5.53
N ALA A 75 -4.13 4.78 -6.50
CA ALA A 75 -3.12 5.32 -7.40
C ALA A 75 -3.19 4.60 -8.75
N SER A 76 -2.95 5.33 -9.83
CA SER A 76 -2.75 4.74 -11.16
C SER A 76 -1.37 5.18 -11.65
N LEU A 77 -0.46 4.22 -11.77
CA LEU A 77 0.90 4.45 -12.21
C LEU A 77 1.01 4.22 -13.71
N GLU A 78 1.57 5.17 -14.43
CA GLU A 78 1.90 5.04 -15.85
C GLU A 78 3.41 4.98 -16.00
N TYR A 79 3.89 3.84 -16.46
CA TYR A 79 5.31 3.51 -16.59
C TYR A 79 5.83 3.87 -17.98
N ALA A 80 7.05 4.39 -18.01
CA ALA A 80 7.78 4.70 -19.23
C ALA A 80 9.23 4.25 -19.10
N CYS A 81 9.76 3.68 -20.17
CA CYS A 81 11.16 3.27 -20.25
C CYS A 81 12.01 4.33 -20.96
N ARG A 82 13.29 4.40 -20.59
CA ARG A 82 14.28 5.24 -21.28
C ARG A 82 14.54 4.69 -22.68
N GLY A 83 14.93 5.56 -23.62
CA GLY A 83 15.28 5.14 -24.99
C GLY A 83 16.31 4.01 -25.01
N GLY A 84 16.07 3.00 -25.86
CA GLY A 84 16.88 1.77 -25.93
C GLY A 84 16.38 0.62 -25.04
N TYR A 85 15.30 0.83 -24.29
CA TYR A 85 14.64 -0.19 -23.46
C TYR A 85 13.15 -0.30 -23.85
N SER A 86 12.62 -1.52 -23.81
CA SER A 86 11.18 -1.77 -23.95
C SER A 86 10.56 -2.19 -22.63
N LEU A 87 9.30 -1.82 -22.46
CA LEU A 87 8.50 -2.16 -21.30
C LEU A 87 7.97 -3.60 -21.44
N VAL A 88 8.27 -4.44 -20.46
CA VAL A 88 7.78 -5.81 -20.35
C VAL A 88 6.79 -5.89 -19.19
N GLY A 89 5.54 -6.23 -19.50
CA GLY A 89 4.42 -6.22 -18.56
C GLY A 89 3.40 -5.14 -18.92
N LYS A 90 2.58 -4.73 -17.93
CA LYS A 90 1.56 -3.70 -18.13
C LYS A 90 2.16 -2.31 -17.98
N TRP A 91 1.94 -1.44 -18.96
CA TRP A 91 2.38 -0.05 -18.94
C TRP A 91 1.64 0.80 -17.89
N ARG A 92 0.43 0.36 -17.48
CA ARG A 92 -0.37 0.99 -16.44
C ARG A 92 -0.67 -0.02 -15.34
N VAL A 93 -0.40 0.37 -14.10
CA VAL A 93 -0.62 -0.43 -12.89
C VAL A 93 -1.49 0.36 -11.93
N ARG A 94 -2.51 -0.30 -11.36
CA ARG A 94 -3.49 0.37 -10.49
C ARG A 94 -3.47 -0.20 -9.08
N CYS A 95 -3.52 0.70 -8.11
CA CYS A 95 -3.80 0.41 -6.72
C CYS A 95 -5.19 0.93 -6.36
N GLU A 96 -5.99 0.08 -5.71
CA GLU A 96 -7.25 0.47 -5.09
C GLU A 96 -7.39 -0.19 -3.72
N ASN A 97 -7.80 0.60 -2.71
CA ASN A 97 -8.04 0.11 -1.36
C ASN A 97 -6.87 -0.74 -0.83
N GLY A 98 -5.66 -0.18 -0.92
CA GLY A 98 -4.41 -0.83 -0.49
C GLY A 98 -3.97 -2.06 -1.28
N THR A 99 -4.67 -2.42 -2.37
CA THR A 99 -4.38 -3.60 -3.18
C THR A 99 -3.86 -3.18 -4.55
N TRP A 100 -2.67 -3.68 -4.91
CA TRP A 100 -2.14 -3.58 -6.28
C TRP A 100 -2.78 -4.66 -7.15
N HIS A 101 -3.35 -4.25 -8.29
CA HIS A 101 -3.99 -5.16 -9.24
C HIS A 101 -3.04 -5.74 -10.28
N ASP A 102 -1.86 -5.12 -10.44
CA ASP A 102 -0.89 -5.47 -11.46
C ASP A 102 0.52 -5.33 -10.86
N ASP A 103 1.44 -6.18 -11.32
CA ASP A 103 2.85 -6.10 -10.95
C ASP A 103 3.55 -4.93 -11.67
N ALA A 104 4.58 -4.38 -11.04
CA ALA A 104 5.41 -3.35 -11.65
C ALA A 104 6.14 -3.91 -12.88
N PRO A 105 6.05 -3.26 -14.05
CA PRO A 105 6.73 -3.72 -15.25
C PRO A 105 8.24 -3.52 -15.17
N GLN A 106 8.95 -4.22 -16.04
CA GLN A 106 10.40 -4.10 -16.17
C GLN A 106 10.76 -3.41 -17.49
N CYS A 107 11.83 -2.61 -17.47
CA CYS A 107 12.42 -2.04 -18.68
C CYS A 107 13.62 -2.88 -19.08
N LEU A 108 13.48 -3.68 -20.14
CA LEU A 108 14.56 -4.52 -20.66
C LEU A 108 15.17 -3.87 -21.90
N LYS A 109 16.50 -3.96 -22.05
CA LYS A 109 17.21 -3.41 -23.21
C LYS A 109 16.68 -4.08 -24.48
N ILE A 110 16.48 -3.32 -25.56
CA ILE A 110 15.92 -3.85 -26.81
C ILE A 110 16.72 -5.04 -27.36
N HIS A 111 18.05 -5.04 -27.18
CA HIS A 111 18.92 -6.17 -27.53
C HIS A 111 18.76 -7.42 -26.64
N ALA A 112 18.17 -7.28 -25.45
CA ALA A 112 17.84 -8.41 -24.57
C ALA A 112 16.48 -9.05 -24.92
N ILE A 113 15.72 -8.43 -25.82
CA ILE A 113 14.44 -8.97 -26.32
C ILE A 113 14.69 -9.86 -27.55
N GLU A 114 15.89 -9.81 -28.14
CA GLU A 114 16.30 -10.70 -29.23
C GLU A 114 16.46 -12.16 -28.78
N SER A 115 16.48 -12.43 -27.47
CA SER A 115 16.49 -13.79 -26.89
C SER A 115 15.13 -14.27 -26.39
N ILE A 116 14.08 -13.43 -26.42
CA ILE A 116 12.70 -13.88 -26.25
C ILE A 116 12.21 -14.26 -27.65
N GLY A 117 12.53 -15.49 -28.04
CA GLY A 117 12.06 -16.19 -29.23
C GLY A 117 11.32 -15.36 -30.27
N PHE A 118 12.06 -14.74 -31.18
CA PHE A 118 11.58 -14.45 -32.55
C PHE A 118 11.26 -15.74 -33.34
N ALA A 119 11.03 -16.87 -32.66
CA ALA A 119 10.55 -18.11 -33.28
C ALA A 119 9.01 -18.19 -33.37
N ASP A 120 8.25 -17.34 -32.65
CA ASP A 120 6.77 -17.45 -32.60
C ASP A 120 5.99 -16.21 -33.12
N ILE A 121 6.64 -15.14 -33.59
CA ILE A 121 5.93 -13.93 -34.11
C ILE A 121 6.20 -13.67 -35.60
N VAL A 122 7.25 -14.25 -36.19
CA VAL A 122 7.48 -14.15 -37.66
C VAL A 122 6.76 -15.22 -38.48
N HIS A 123 6.17 -16.25 -37.87
CA HIS A 123 5.33 -17.19 -38.61
C HIS A 123 3.91 -16.70 -38.88
N ASP A 124 3.42 -15.65 -38.22
CA ASP A 124 2.10 -15.08 -38.53
C ASP A 124 2.20 -13.85 -39.44
N VAL A 125 3.28 -13.06 -39.35
CA VAL A 125 3.48 -11.90 -40.24
C VAL A 125 4.03 -12.29 -41.62
N VAL A 126 4.73 -13.43 -41.75
CA VAL A 126 5.16 -13.94 -43.07
C VAL A 126 4.06 -14.72 -43.80
N VAL A 127 2.90 -14.97 -43.17
CA VAL A 127 1.75 -15.59 -43.86
C VAL A 127 0.84 -14.54 -44.53
N ILE A 128 0.88 -13.26 -44.14
CA ILE A 128 0.00 -12.23 -44.72
C ILE A 128 0.56 -11.61 -46.03
N LEU A 129 1.78 -11.95 -46.48
CA LEU A 129 2.34 -11.38 -47.73
C LEU A 129 2.45 -12.37 -48.90
N ASN A 130 2.10 -13.64 -48.72
CA ASN A 130 2.09 -14.62 -49.83
C ASN A 130 0.68 -14.97 -50.35
N ASP A 131 -0.40 -14.45 -49.77
CA ASP A 131 -1.78 -14.66 -50.26
C ASP A 131 -2.32 -13.49 -51.14
N VAL A 132 -1.46 -12.58 -51.60
CA VAL A 132 -1.85 -11.43 -52.47
C VAL A 132 -1.21 -11.50 -53.88
N PHE A 133 -0.45 -12.55 -54.18
CA PHE A 133 0.15 -12.79 -55.50
C PHE A 133 -0.14 -14.20 -56.04
N ASP A 134 -1.41 -14.61 -56.04
CA ASP A 134 -1.96 -15.54 -57.04
C ASP A 134 -3.15 -14.88 -57.75
#